data_AF-A0A345UVA4-F1
#
_entry.id   AF-A0A345UVA4-F1
#
_cell.length_a   1.000
_cell.length_b   1.000
_cell.length_c   1.000
_cell.angle_alpha   90.00
_cell.angle_beta   90.00
_cell.angle_gamma   90.00
#
_symmetry.space_group_name_H-M   'P 1'
#
loop_
_entity.id
_entity.type
_entity.pdbx_description
1 polymer ?
#
loop_
_entity_poly.entity_id
_entity_poly.type
_entity_poly.pdbx_seq_one_letter_code
_entity_poly.pdbx_strand_id
1 'polypeptide(L)' 'MLTDLESRIALKELIEKYLKGRDPDYDRLIEIVQDPTRQVPIRGVLENIRRYNNSQCTHEELKLINDLLYIYG' A
#
# COMPACT_ATOMS: atom_id res chain seq x y z
N MET A 1 2.22 -17.05 2.89
CA MET A 1 1.09 -16.11 2.95
C MET A 1 1.36 -15.16 4.07
N LEU A 2 1.24 -13.85 3.82
CA LEU A 2 1.33 -12.84 4.86
C LEU A 2 0.08 -12.92 5.74
N THR A 3 0.26 -12.66 7.04
CA THR A 3 -0.85 -12.40 7.96
C THR A 3 -1.41 -11.00 7.73
N ASP A 4 -2.65 -10.72 8.18
CA ASP A 4 -3.25 -9.37 8.07
C ASP A 4 -2.30 -8.28 8.63
N LEU A 5 -1.69 -8.54 9.79
CA LEU A 5 -0.74 -7.62 10.41
C LEU A 5 0.49 -7.38 9.52
N GLU A 6 1.11 -8.44 9.00
CA GLU A 6 2.26 -8.33 8.10
C GLU A 6 1.88 -7.62 6.80
N SER A 7 0.70 -7.88 6.27
CA SER A 7 0.18 -7.22 5.07
C SER A 7 -0.06 -5.73 5.29
N ARG A 8 -0.57 -5.32 6.47
CA ARG A 8 -0.72 -3.89 6.82
C ARG A 8 0.62 -3.19 6.96
N ILE A 9 1.59 -3.84 7.61
CA ILE A 9 2.95 -3.31 7.74
C ILE A 9 3.58 -3.13 6.36
N ALA A 10 3.54 -4.15 5.51
CA ALA A 10 4.16 -4.11 4.20
C ALA A 10 3.49 -3.08 3.26
N LEU A 11 2.16 -2.93 3.34
CA LEU A 11 1.44 -1.89 2.62
C LEU A 11 1.81 -0.48 3.11
N LYS A 12 1.95 -0.31 4.42
CA LYS A 12 2.39 0.96 5.01
C LYS A 12 3.78 1.34 4.48
N GLU A 13 4.72 0.41 4.44
CA GLU A 13 6.08 0.66 3.91
C GLU A 13 6.06 1.05 2.43
N LEU A 14 5.19 0.43 1.61
CA LEU A 14 4.98 0.82 0.22
C LEU A 14 4.43 2.26 0.09
N ILE A 15 3.43 2.60 0.91
CA ILE A 15 2.86 3.97 0.94
C ILE A 15 3.94 4.98 1.35
N GLU A 16 4.72 4.68 2.39
CA GLU A 16 5.83 5.52 2.85
C GLU A 16 6.89 5.71 1.76
N LYS A 17 7.22 4.65 1.01
CA LYS A 17 8.22 4.72 -0.05
C LYS A 17 7.80 5.59 -1.23
N TYR A 18 6.52 5.52 -1.63
CA TYR A 18 6.06 6.12 -2.88
C TYR A 18 5.26 7.40 -2.73
N LEU A 19 4.56 7.57 -1.61
CA LEU A 19 3.60 8.68 -1.42
C LEU A 19 4.09 9.73 -0.42
N LYS A 20 5.05 9.39 0.47
CA LYS A 20 5.57 10.33 1.47
C LYS A 20 6.15 11.58 0.80
N GLY A 21 5.58 12.74 1.13
CA GLY A 21 5.96 14.05 0.57
C GLY A 21 5.53 14.28 -0.88
N ARG A 22 4.73 13.38 -1.49
CA ARG A 22 4.19 13.52 -2.85
C ARG A 22 2.68 13.58 -2.87
N ASP A 23 2.04 12.73 -2.06
CA ASP A 23 0.59 12.64 -1.97
C ASP A 23 0.09 13.48 -0.78
N PRO A 24 -0.83 14.44 -1.00
CA PRO A 24 -1.39 15.25 0.08
C PRO A 24 -2.29 14.46 1.04
N ASP A 25 -2.84 13.32 0.61
CA ASP A 25 -3.65 12.40 1.41
C ASP A 25 -2.81 11.30 2.07
N TYR A 26 -1.48 11.38 2.02
CA TYR A 26 -0.55 10.41 2.60
C TYR A 26 -0.91 10.02 4.04
N ASP A 27 -1.07 11.01 4.94
CA ASP A 27 -1.35 10.74 6.36
C ASP A 27 -2.69 10.01 6.54
N ARG A 28 -3.69 10.39 5.76
CA ARG A 28 -5.01 9.75 5.76
C ARG A 28 -4.95 8.31 5.26
N LEU A 29 -4.13 8.02 4.25
CA LEU A 29 -3.92 6.65 3.75
C LEU A 29 -3.24 5.78 4.82
N ILE A 30 -2.26 6.32 5.55
CA ILE A 30 -1.60 5.63 6.66
C ILE A 30 -2.61 5.32 7.77
N GLU A 31 -3.42 6.29 8.18
CA GLU A 31 -4.48 6.09 9.19
C GLU A 31 -5.43 4.95 8.80
N ILE A 32 -5.89 4.91 7.55
CA ILE A 32 -6.80 3.87 7.07
C ILE A 32 -6.15 2.49 7.09
N VAL A 33 -4.89 2.39 6.66
CA VAL A 33 -4.16 1.10 6.63
C VAL A 33 -3.85 0.60 8.03
N GLN A 34 -3.56 1.51 8.97
CA GLN A 34 -3.27 1.17 10.36
C GLN A 34 -4.50 0.86 11.20
N ASP A 35 -5.70 1.26 10.77
CA ASP A 35 -6.95 0.96 11.47
C ASP A 35 -7.38 -0.50 11.19
N PRO A 36 -7.28 -1.42 12.16
CA PRO A 36 -7.63 -2.83 11.98
C PRO A 36 -9.14 -3.04 11.81
N THR A 37 -9.96 -2.06 12.21
CA THR A 37 -11.42 -2.12 12.07
C THR A 37 -11.88 -1.74 10.66
N ARG A 38 -11.00 -1.13 9.86
CA ARG A 38 -11.27 -0.73 8.48
C ARG A 38 -10.77 -1.76 7.49
N GLN A 39 -11.55 -1.89 6.41
CA GLN A 39 -11.11 -2.58 5.22
C GLN A 39 -10.01 -1.77 4.54
N VAL A 40 -8.94 -2.45 4.14
CA VAL A 40 -7.81 -1.85 3.42
C VAL A 40 -8.22 -1.57 1.97
N PRO A 41 -8.21 -0.31 1.51
CA PRO A 41 -8.60 0.03 0.14
C PRO A 41 -7.43 -0.20 -0.84
N ILE A 42 -7.00 -1.47 -0.99
CA ILE A 42 -5.76 -1.82 -1.70
C ILE A 42 -5.69 -1.25 -3.12
N ARG A 43 -6.80 -1.29 -3.87
CA ARG A 43 -6.84 -0.78 -5.25
C ARG A 43 -6.60 0.74 -5.30
N GLY A 44 -7.27 1.50 -4.44
CA GLY A 44 -7.10 2.95 -4.37
C GLY A 44 -5.69 3.37 -3.96
N VAL A 45 -5.08 2.62 -3.02
CA VAL A 45 -3.68 2.85 -2.64
C VAL A 45 -2.74 2.63 -3.83
N LEU A 46 -2.91 1.52 -4.55
CA LEU A 46 -2.06 1.21 -5.71
C LEU A 46 -2.24 2.20 -6.86
N GLU A 47 -3.46 2.72 -7.06
CA GLU A 47 -3.73 3.79 -8.03
C GLU A 47 -2.99 5.08 -7.66
N ASN A 48 -3.01 5.47 -6.38
CA ASN A 48 -2.23 6.62 -5.90
C ASN A 48 -0.73 6.38 -6.08
N ILE A 49 -0.23 5.21 -5.70
CA ILE A 49 1.18 4.84 -5.91
C ILE A 49 1.55 4.98 -7.39
N ARG A 50 0.74 4.41 -8.30
CA ARG A 50 0.98 4.50 -9.75
C ARG A 50 0.95 5.94 -10.27
N ARG A 51 0.13 6.81 -9.70
CA ARG A 51 0.04 8.23 -10.09
C ARG A 51 1.29 9.03 -9.76
N TYR A 52 1.92 8.76 -8.60
CA TYR A 52 3.10 9.49 -8.12
C TYR A 52 4.42 8.76 -8.36
N ASN A 53 4.37 7.49 -8.76
CA ASN A 53 5.53 6.69 -9.07
C ASN A 53 5.73 6.59 -10.59
N ASN A 54 6.65 7.39 -11.12
CA ASN A 54 7.14 7.29 -12.51
C ASN A 54 8.18 6.17 -12.68
N SER A 55 8.65 5.56 -11.59
CA SER A 55 9.64 4.48 -11.60
C SER A 55 8.94 3.13 -11.59
N GLN A 56 9.49 2.14 -12.29
CA GLN A 56 8.97 0.77 -12.21
C GLN A 56 9.19 0.20 -10.81
N CYS A 57 8.15 -0.43 -10.24
CA CYS A 57 8.31 -1.23 -9.02
C CYS A 57 9.28 -2.38 -9.28
N THR A 58 10.05 -2.77 -8.28
CA THR A 58 10.95 -3.92 -8.36
C THR A 58 10.16 -5.23 -8.43
N HIS A 59 10.82 -6.32 -8.83
CA HIS A 59 10.18 -7.64 -8.87
C HIS A 59 9.66 -8.09 -7.49
N GLU A 60 10.39 -7.77 -6.42
CA GLU A 60 9.99 -8.07 -5.04
C GLU A 60 8.74 -7.28 -4.64
N GLU A 61 8.68 -6.00 -5.00
CA GLU A 61 7.50 -5.15 -4.75
C GLU A 61 6.29 -5.61 -5.55
N LEU A 62 6.49 -6.04 -6.80
CA LEU A 62 5.40 -6.61 -7.61
C LEU A 62 4.86 -7.90 -7.00
N LYS A 63 5.73 -8.75 -6.46
CA LYS A 63 5.30 -9.95 -5.73
C LYS A 63 4.50 -9.57 -4.48
N LEU A 64 4.99 -8.61 -3.71
CA LEU A 64 4.29 -8.11 -2.52
C LEU A 64 2.92 -7.51 -2.88
N ILE A 65 2.84 -6.72 -3.96
CA ILE A 65 1.57 -6.15 -4.44
C ILE A 65 0.57 -7.25 -4.82
N ASN A 66 1.03 -8.33 -5.47
CA ASN A 66 0.17 -9.47 -5.78
C ASN A 66 -0.33 -10.18 -4.51
N ASP A 67 0.52 -10.38 -3.51
CA ASP A 67 0.13 -10.96 -2.22
C ASP A 67 -0.90 -10.06 -1.51
N LEU A 68 -0.70 -8.74 -1.52
CA LEU A 68 -1.63 -7.77 -0.92
C LEU A 68 -2.97 -7.71 -1.67
N LEU A 69 -2.96 -7.80 -3.00
CA LEU A 69 -4.17 -7.91 -3.82
C LEU A 69 -4.92 -9.21 -3.57
N TYR A 70 -4.21 -10.31 -3.32
CA TYR A 70 -4.85 -11.57 -2.98
C TYR A 70 -5.57 -11.49 -1.61
N ILE A 71 -4.97 -10.79 -0.65
CA ILE A 71 -5.49 -10.70 0.73
C ILE A 71 -6.63 -9.67 0.84
N TYR A 72 -6.53 -8.54 0.15
CA TYR A 72 -7.45 -7.40 0.31
C TYR A 72 -8.33 -7.10 -0.92
N GLY A 73 -8.08 -7.74 -2.07
CA GLY A 73 -8.60 -7.33 -3.39
C GLY A 73 -9.89 -7.99 -3.85
#